data_AF-A0A8H5H3R5-F1
#
_entry.id   AF-A0A8H5H3R5-F1
#
_cell.length_a   1.000
_cell.length_b   1.000
_cell.length_c   1.000
_cell.angle_alpha   90.00
_cell.angle_beta   90.00
_cell.angle_gamma   90.00
#
_symmetry.space_group_name_H-M   'P 1'
#
loop_
_entity.id
_entity.type
_entity.pdbx_description
1 polymer ?
#
loop_
_entity_poly.entity_id
_entity_poly.type
_entity_poly.pdbx_seq_one_letter_code
_entity_poly.pdbx_strand_id
1 'polypeptide(L)'
;MLQGVNNSAYINGLDFDSSGRLHVTWTHRDFVDYTGEDVAVQGGLNGPENNHDLAYAFSPDISYTWMNNWQQIVGDLGQDVPIVPSSAGITIFSIPKYRYHYWRSTTTFWTRTPLPFNISSINDITRTPTVIGKRGKLVAPPFSDDILAILPSNAPNSTGLTILASSAPGYFRDWRIVWEVESGFSGEVLYDRYRMDTSDGVGGDGVLSLFYVNGTAVSVTDFQFTGLDR
;
A
#
# COMPACT_ATOMS: atom_id res chain seq x y z
N MET A 1 -16.69 7.97 -10.20
CA MET A 1 -15.22 7.80 -10.33
C MET A 1 -14.86 6.34 -10.52
N LEU A 2 -14.79 5.48 -9.48
CA LEU A 2 -14.69 4.02 -9.67
C LEU A 2 -16.09 3.41 -9.66
N GLN A 3 -16.41 2.60 -10.66
CA GLN A 3 -17.69 1.90 -10.73
C GLN A 3 -17.46 0.41 -10.91
N GLY A 4 -18.03 -0.37 -10.00
CA GLY A 4 -18.06 -1.83 -10.13
C GLY A 4 -19.03 -2.29 -11.20
N VAL A 5 -18.72 -3.41 -11.84
CA VAL A 5 -19.62 -4.12 -12.76
C VAL A 5 -19.56 -5.60 -12.38
N ASN A 6 -20.58 -6.10 -11.66
CA ASN A 6 -20.61 -7.43 -11.04
C ASN A 6 -19.43 -7.71 -10.08
N ASN A 7 -18.77 -6.66 -9.62
CA ASN A 7 -17.67 -6.70 -8.66
C ASN A 7 -17.68 -5.42 -7.81
N SER A 8 -16.84 -5.41 -6.79
CA SER A 8 -16.59 -4.24 -5.95
C SER A 8 -15.11 -3.82 -6.05
N ALA A 9 -14.85 -2.52 -6.00
CA ALA A 9 -13.50 -1.97 -5.94
C ALA A 9 -13.07 -1.80 -4.47
N TYR A 10 -11.94 -2.41 -4.10
CA TYR A 10 -11.33 -2.29 -2.78
C TYR A 10 -10.06 -1.44 -2.89
N ILE A 11 -10.18 -0.15 -2.57
CA ILE A 11 -9.08 0.80 -2.60
C ILE A 11 -8.03 0.38 -1.56
N ASN A 12 -6.77 0.28 -2.00
CA ASN A 12 -5.63 -0.09 -1.17
C ASN A 12 -4.51 0.97 -1.19
N GLY A 13 -4.69 2.05 -1.97
CA GLY A 13 -3.86 3.25 -1.96
C GLY A 13 -4.62 4.44 -2.57
N LEU A 14 -4.53 5.59 -1.92
CA LEU A 14 -5.04 6.88 -2.41
C LEU A 14 -4.13 7.99 -1.86
N ASP A 15 -3.35 8.60 -2.73
CA ASP A 15 -2.36 9.59 -2.31
C ASP A 15 -2.00 10.59 -3.40
N PHE A 16 -1.43 11.72 -2.98
CA PHE A 16 -0.85 12.69 -3.90
C PHE A 16 0.64 12.40 -4.11
N ASP A 17 1.14 12.61 -5.33
CA ASP A 17 2.57 12.73 -5.55
C ASP A 17 3.06 14.16 -5.34
N SER A 18 4.37 14.35 -5.35
CA SER A 18 5.02 15.67 -5.17
C SER A 18 4.71 16.68 -6.29
N SER A 19 3.97 16.28 -7.32
CA SER A 19 3.48 17.16 -8.39
C SER A 19 1.99 17.48 -8.23
N GLY A 20 1.37 17.08 -7.11
CA GLY A 20 -0.05 17.28 -6.83
C GLY A 20 -0.99 16.36 -7.62
N ARG A 21 -0.48 15.28 -8.23
CA ARG A 21 -1.33 14.31 -8.95
C ARG A 21 -1.90 13.31 -7.95
N LEU A 22 -3.21 13.05 -8.05
CA LEU A 22 -3.89 12.07 -7.21
C LEU A 22 -3.74 10.68 -7.81
N HIS A 23 -3.14 9.75 -7.08
CA HIS A 23 -2.96 8.35 -7.46
C HIS A 23 -3.92 7.46 -6.69
N VAL A 24 -4.50 6.45 -7.35
CA VAL A 24 -5.33 5.43 -6.71
C VAL A 24 -4.93 4.03 -7.19
N THR A 25 -4.88 3.10 -6.25
CA THR A 25 -4.76 1.67 -6.51
C THR A 25 -5.88 0.90 -5.83
N TRP A 26 -6.34 -0.16 -6.47
CA TRP A 26 -7.38 -1.02 -5.92
C TRP A 26 -7.25 -2.46 -6.41
N THR A 27 -7.95 -3.37 -5.75
CA THR A 27 -8.24 -4.71 -6.26
C THR A 27 -9.72 -4.81 -6.58
N HIS A 28 -10.08 -5.67 -7.53
CA HIS A 28 -11.46 -6.07 -7.73
C HIS A 28 -11.79 -7.23 -6.80
N ARG A 29 -13.04 -7.32 -6.36
CA ARG A 29 -13.59 -8.53 -5.73
C ARG A 29 -14.89 -8.88 -6.42
N ASP A 30 -14.93 -10.06 -7.01
CA ASP A 30 -16.15 -10.55 -7.63
C ASP A 30 -17.22 -10.83 -6.58
N PHE A 31 -18.46 -10.56 -6.96
CA PHE A 31 -19.63 -10.92 -6.17
C PHE A 31 -20.20 -12.24 -6.68
N VAL A 32 -20.31 -13.21 -5.79
CA VAL A 32 -20.98 -14.49 -6.03
C VAL A 32 -22.33 -14.43 -5.34
N ASP A 33 -23.40 -14.46 -6.13
CA ASP A 33 -24.78 -14.56 -5.64
C ASP A 33 -25.03 -15.99 -5.14
N TYR A 34 -25.10 -16.16 -3.82
CA TYR A 34 -25.36 -17.44 -3.17
C TYR A 34 -26.54 -17.31 -2.20
N THR A 35 -27.63 -18.01 -2.48
CA THR A 35 -28.94 -17.86 -1.83
C THR A 35 -29.05 -18.53 -0.45
N GLY A 36 -27.96 -18.64 0.32
CA GLY A 36 -27.91 -19.53 1.49
C GLY A 36 -27.23 -19.01 2.77
N GLU A 37 -26.47 -17.92 2.73
CA GLU A 37 -25.78 -17.39 3.93
C GLU A 37 -25.78 -15.85 3.98
N ASP A 38 -25.52 -15.33 5.19
CA ASP A 38 -25.41 -13.90 5.47
C ASP A 38 -24.32 -13.27 4.59
N VAL A 39 -24.68 -12.32 3.72
CA VAL A 39 -23.80 -11.79 2.65
C VAL A 39 -22.66 -10.88 3.15
N ALA A 40 -22.48 -10.76 4.47
CA ALA A 40 -21.54 -9.87 5.14
C ALA A 40 -20.45 -10.60 5.97
N VAL A 41 -20.14 -11.86 5.66
CA VAL A 41 -19.05 -12.59 6.33
C VAL A 41 -17.68 -12.23 5.75
N GLN A 42 -16.66 -12.03 6.61
CA GLN A 42 -15.29 -11.67 6.20
C GLN A 42 -14.51 -12.81 5.51
N GLY A 43 -15.11 -13.98 5.30
CA GLY A 43 -14.50 -15.12 4.60
C GLY A 43 -15.55 -15.88 3.79
N GLY A 44 -15.11 -16.62 2.77
CA GLY A 44 -15.97 -17.37 1.87
C GLY A 44 -15.96 -16.84 0.44
N LEU A 45 -16.97 -17.18 -0.37
CA LEU A 45 -17.01 -16.84 -1.80
C LEU A 45 -16.94 -15.32 -2.10
N ASN A 46 -17.38 -14.50 -1.14
CA ASN A 46 -17.33 -13.02 -1.20
C ASN A 46 -16.25 -12.41 -0.27
N GLY A 47 -15.36 -13.25 0.26
CA GLY A 47 -14.25 -12.86 1.13
C GLY A 47 -13.03 -12.32 0.38
N PRO A 48 -11.97 -11.91 1.10
CA PRO A 48 -10.73 -11.41 0.50
C PRO A 48 -10.03 -12.42 -0.42
N GLU A 49 -10.36 -13.70 -0.34
CA GLU A 49 -9.83 -14.77 -1.19
C GLU A 49 -10.25 -14.63 -2.66
N ASN A 50 -11.32 -13.87 -2.92
CA ASN A 50 -11.83 -13.56 -4.25
C ASN A 50 -11.36 -12.18 -4.76
N ASN A 51 -10.43 -11.54 -4.04
CA ASN A 51 -9.74 -10.36 -4.58
C ASN A 51 -8.86 -10.79 -5.77
N HIS A 52 -8.98 -10.07 -6.87
CA HIS A 52 -8.15 -10.27 -8.06
C HIS A 52 -7.74 -8.92 -8.66
N ASP A 53 -6.69 -9.01 -9.47
CA ASP A 53 -5.99 -7.90 -10.13
C ASP A 53 -5.49 -6.78 -9.19
N LEU A 54 -4.43 -6.10 -9.61
CA LEU A 54 -4.01 -4.82 -9.09
C LEU A 54 -4.27 -3.80 -10.19
N ALA A 55 -5.20 -2.90 -9.93
CA ALA A 55 -5.55 -1.83 -10.84
C ALA A 55 -5.00 -0.48 -10.34
N TYR A 56 -4.79 0.43 -11.29
CA TYR A 56 -4.23 1.75 -11.03
C TYR A 56 -4.79 2.79 -12.01
N ALA A 57 -4.99 3.99 -11.47
CA ALA A 57 -5.22 5.20 -12.25
C ALA A 57 -4.65 6.41 -11.48
N PHE A 58 -4.45 7.51 -12.17
CA PHE A 58 -4.11 8.78 -11.55
C PHE A 58 -4.90 9.92 -12.17
N SER A 59 -5.05 11.02 -11.44
CA SER A 59 -5.71 12.24 -11.88
C SER A 59 -4.74 13.42 -11.73
N PRO A 60 -4.47 14.17 -12.82
CA PRO A 60 -3.61 15.35 -12.76
C PRO A 60 -4.35 16.61 -12.27
N ASP A 61 -5.67 16.53 -12.11
CA ASP A 61 -6.56 17.69 -11.94
C ASP A 61 -7.56 17.47 -10.80
N ILE A 62 -7.15 16.80 -9.72
CA ILE A 62 -7.94 16.64 -8.49
C ILE A 62 -9.28 15.92 -8.76
N SER A 63 -9.19 14.74 -9.37
CA SER A 63 -10.30 13.80 -9.63
C SER A 63 -11.25 14.15 -10.78
N TYR A 64 -11.00 15.21 -11.55
CA TYR A 64 -11.83 15.55 -12.71
C TYR A 64 -11.60 14.59 -13.89
N THR A 65 -10.35 14.42 -14.32
CA THR A 65 -9.96 13.44 -15.33
C THR A 65 -9.07 12.37 -14.74
N TRP A 66 -9.20 11.15 -15.26
CA TRP A 66 -8.47 9.98 -14.81
C TRP A 66 -7.72 9.35 -15.96
N MET A 67 -6.45 9.03 -15.72
CA MET A 67 -5.53 8.46 -16.68
C MET A 67 -4.98 7.12 -16.18
N ASN A 68 -4.75 6.19 -17.10
CA ASN A 68 -4.08 4.92 -16.82
C ASN A 68 -2.54 5.08 -16.79
N ASN A 69 -1.81 3.98 -16.55
CA ASN A 69 -0.35 4.01 -16.47
C ASN A 69 0.36 4.48 -17.77
N TRP A 70 -0.33 4.44 -18.90
CA TRP A 70 0.14 4.90 -20.21
C TRP A 70 -0.32 6.33 -20.56
N GLN A 71 -0.84 7.08 -19.58
CA GLN A 71 -1.33 8.46 -19.76
C GLN A 71 -2.53 8.57 -20.72
N GLN A 72 -3.31 7.49 -20.87
CA GLN A 72 -4.55 7.51 -21.64
C GLN A 72 -5.72 7.80 -20.71
N ILE A 73 -6.67 8.64 -21.14
CA ILE A 73 -7.87 8.94 -20.37
C ILE A 73 -8.74 7.68 -20.25
N VAL A 74 -9.13 7.35 -19.02
CA VAL A 74 -9.97 6.19 -18.65
C VAL A 74 -11.20 6.56 -17.83
N GLY A 75 -11.34 7.84 -17.46
CA GLY A 75 -12.52 8.40 -16.80
C GLY A 75 -12.50 9.92 -16.87
N ASP A 76 -13.69 10.53 -16.90
CA ASP A 76 -13.91 11.97 -16.98
C ASP A 76 -15.23 12.30 -16.24
N LEU A 77 -15.12 12.93 -15.07
CA LEU A 77 -16.27 13.29 -14.25
C LEU A 77 -17.11 14.40 -14.90
N GLY A 78 -16.48 15.30 -15.67
CA GLY A 78 -17.19 16.37 -16.38
C GLY A 78 -18.09 15.84 -17.51
N GLN A 79 -17.82 14.62 -17.98
CA GLN A 79 -18.60 13.91 -18.99
C GLN A 79 -19.40 12.72 -18.41
N ASP A 80 -19.42 12.56 -17.08
CA ASP A 80 -20.02 11.40 -16.40
C ASP A 80 -19.52 10.04 -16.91
N VAL A 81 -18.22 9.97 -17.23
CA VAL A 81 -17.53 8.75 -17.69
C VAL A 81 -16.75 8.15 -16.52
N PRO A 82 -17.24 7.07 -15.89
CA PRO A 82 -16.55 6.41 -14.79
C PRO A 82 -15.40 5.52 -15.29
N ILE A 83 -14.48 5.21 -14.39
CA ILE A 83 -13.55 4.08 -14.57
C ILE A 83 -14.32 2.80 -14.24
N VAL A 84 -14.40 1.88 -15.20
CA VAL A 84 -15.06 0.57 -15.07
C VAL A 84 -14.03 -0.54 -15.23
N PRO A 85 -14.34 -1.80 -14.83
CA PRO A 85 -13.36 -2.90 -14.91
C PRO A 85 -12.83 -3.18 -16.33
N SER A 86 -13.60 -2.81 -17.37
CA SER A 86 -13.20 -2.94 -18.76
C SER A 86 -12.41 -1.75 -19.32
N SER A 87 -12.20 -0.68 -18.53
CA SER A 87 -11.42 0.48 -18.97
C SER A 87 -10.01 0.05 -19.38
N ALA A 88 -9.60 0.42 -20.60
CA ALA A 88 -8.35 -0.07 -21.17
C ALA A 88 -7.14 0.33 -20.30
N GLY A 89 -6.35 -0.67 -19.93
CA GLY A 89 -5.06 -0.46 -19.31
C GLY A 89 -5.05 -0.05 -17.83
N ILE A 90 -6.17 -0.23 -17.12
CA ILE A 90 -6.20 -0.01 -15.66
C ILE A 90 -5.54 -1.15 -14.89
N THR A 91 -5.57 -2.39 -15.40
CA THR A 91 -4.95 -3.55 -14.76
C THR A 91 -3.45 -3.55 -14.96
N ILE A 92 -2.70 -3.45 -13.87
CA ILE A 92 -1.23 -3.49 -13.86
C ILE A 92 -0.72 -4.93 -13.75
N PHE A 93 -1.28 -5.69 -12.81
CA PHE A 93 -0.94 -7.09 -12.61
C PHE A 93 -2.19 -7.88 -12.31
N SER A 94 -2.30 -9.09 -12.85
CA SER A 94 -3.11 -10.10 -12.18
C SER A 94 -2.41 -10.53 -10.90
N ILE A 95 -3.10 -10.43 -9.76
CA ILE A 95 -2.57 -10.88 -8.48
C ILE A 95 -2.89 -12.37 -8.32
N PRO A 96 -1.89 -13.26 -8.32
CA PRO A 96 -2.13 -14.65 -7.94
C PRO A 96 -2.33 -14.74 -6.42
N LYS A 97 -2.74 -15.91 -5.92
CA LYS A 97 -2.82 -16.24 -4.48
C LYS A 97 -1.43 -16.38 -3.81
N TYR A 98 -0.49 -15.50 -4.15
CA TYR A 98 0.87 -15.45 -3.61
C TYR A 98 1.18 -14.06 -3.05
N ARG A 99 2.25 -13.99 -2.24
CA ARG A 99 2.62 -12.81 -1.45
C ARG A 99 3.59 -11.95 -2.23
N TYR A 100 3.05 -10.94 -2.88
CA TYR A 100 3.83 -9.94 -3.57
C TYR A 100 3.60 -8.57 -2.96
N HIS A 101 4.64 -7.76 -3.00
CA HIS A 101 4.59 -6.33 -2.71
C HIS A 101 4.76 -5.59 -4.04
N TYR A 102 4.09 -4.46 -4.13
CA TYR A 102 3.96 -3.69 -5.36
C TYR A 102 4.30 -2.24 -5.08
N TRP A 103 5.13 -1.65 -5.93
CA TRP A 103 5.40 -0.22 -5.92
C TRP A 103 5.69 0.26 -7.33
N ARG A 104 5.54 1.56 -7.53
CA ARG A 104 5.70 2.22 -8.82
C ARG A 104 6.82 3.24 -8.75
N SER A 105 7.64 3.28 -9.80
CA SER A 105 8.56 4.40 -10.06
C SER A 105 7.78 5.69 -10.39
N THR A 106 8.42 6.85 -10.27
CA THR A 106 7.88 8.14 -10.70
C THR A 106 7.66 8.24 -12.22
N THR A 107 8.29 7.38 -13.01
CA THR A 107 8.13 7.30 -14.47
C THR A 107 6.83 6.56 -14.83
N THR A 108 6.89 5.24 -15.06
CA THR A 108 5.75 4.35 -15.34
C THR A 108 5.98 2.89 -14.94
N PHE A 109 7.18 2.55 -14.45
CA PHE A 109 7.53 1.18 -14.17
C PHE A 109 6.97 0.71 -12.84
N TRP A 110 6.35 -0.47 -12.87
CA TRP A 110 5.86 -1.16 -11.70
C TRP A 110 6.79 -2.31 -11.33
N THR A 111 7.07 -2.44 -10.04
CA THR A 111 7.78 -3.59 -9.49
C THR A 111 6.81 -4.50 -8.76
N ARG A 112 6.98 -5.80 -8.96
CA ARG A 112 6.28 -6.88 -8.25
C ARG A 112 7.32 -7.84 -7.72
N THR A 113 7.49 -7.90 -6.39
CA THR A 113 8.44 -8.83 -5.77
C THR A 113 7.96 -9.28 -4.40
N PRO A 114 8.22 -10.53 -3.99
CA PRO A 114 8.11 -10.89 -2.59
C PRO A 114 9.19 -10.15 -1.79
N LEU A 115 8.90 -9.90 -0.50
CA LEU A 115 9.97 -9.55 0.43
C LEU A 115 10.83 -10.79 0.72
N PRO A 116 12.14 -10.62 0.95
CA PRO A 116 13.04 -11.76 1.14
C PRO A 116 12.73 -12.55 2.40
N PHE A 117 12.59 -13.87 2.24
CA PHE A 117 12.30 -14.81 3.34
C PHE A 117 13.51 -15.07 4.26
N ASN A 118 14.71 -14.62 3.89
CA ASN A 118 15.97 -14.89 4.58
C ASN A 118 16.45 -13.74 5.49
N ILE A 119 15.66 -12.69 5.70
CA ILE A 119 15.99 -11.64 6.67
C ILE A 119 15.75 -12.16 8.09
N SER A 120 16.80 -12.09 8.93
CA SER A 120 16.72 -12.46 10.35
C SER A 120 16.12 -11.33 11.16
N SER A 121 14.79 -11.28 11.18
CA SER A 121 14.00 -10.36 12.02
C SER A 121 13.67 -11.01 13.38
N ILE A 122 13.60 -10.19 14.43
CA ILE A 122 13.04 -10.60 15.74
C ILE A 122 11.52 -10.86 15.66
N ASN A 123 10.86 -10.35 14.63
CA ASN A 123 9.43 -10.49 14.36
C ASN A 123 9.15 -11.48 13.22
N ASP A 124 7.92 -12.00 13.16
CA ASP A 124 7.49 -12.87 12.06
C ASP A 124 6.89 -12.06 10.90
N ILE A 125 7.76 -11.46 10.09
CA ILE A 125 7.32 -10.60 8.98
C ILE A 125 7.16 -11.33 7.64
N THR A 126 7.71 -12.55 7.51
CA THR A 126 7.73 -13.29 6.23
C THR A 126 7.38 -14.77 6.35
N ARG A 127 7.34 -15.37 7.56
CA ARG A 127 7.25 -16.84 7.72
C ARG A 127 5.82 -17.34 7.90
N THR A 128 4.97 -16.58 8.60
CA THR A 128 3.56 -16.96 8.81
C THR A 128 2.51 -16.03 8.20
N PRO A 129 2.50 -15.79 6.89
CA PRO A 129 1.28 -15.87 6.13
C PRO A 129 -0.11 -16.10 6.75
N THR A 130 -0.87 -15.02 6.97
CA THR A 130 -2.32 -15.13 7.23
C THR A 130 -3.15 -14.53 6.09
N VAL A 131 -4.40 -15.00 5.95
CA VAL A 131 -5.38 -14.50 4.95
C VAL A 131 -5.95 -13.14 5.38
N ILE A 132 -6.15 -12.97 6.68
CA ILE A 132 -6.72 -11.77 7.32
C ILE A 132 -5.69 -11.06 8.23
N GLY A 133 -4.42 -11.06 7.80
CA GLY A 133 -3.32 -10.49 8.57
C GLY A 133 -3.31 -8.97 8.65
N LYS A 134 -2.55 -8.45 9.60
CA LYS A 134 -2.26 -7.01 9.69
C LYS A 134 -1.55 -6.55 8.43
N ARG A 135 -2.01 -5.46 7.82
CA ARG A 135 -1.44 -4.91 6.60
C ARG A 135 -0.25 -4.00 6.91
N GLY A 136 0.84 -4.19 6.17
CA GLY A 136 1.99 -3.27 6.20
C GLY A 136 1.76 -2.01 5.40
N LYS A 137 2.75 -1.11 5.42
CA LYS A 137 2.80 0.11 4.59
C LYS A 137 4.14 0.17 3.86
N LEU A 138 4.13 0.72 2.65
CA LEU A 138 5.33 1.17 1.96
C LEU A 138 5.41 2.69 2.05
N VAL A 139 6.61 3.22 2.25
CA VAL A 139 6.87 4.65 2.37
C VAL A 139 8.12 4.99 1.56
N ALA A 140 8.10 6.09 0.81
CA ALA A 140 9.27 6.61 0.11
C ALA A 140 9.68 7.94 0.79
N PRO A 141 10.72 7.96 1.64
CA PRO A 141 11.14 9.17 2.32
C PRO A 141 11.69 10.22 1.35
N PRO A 142 11.37 11.51 1.52
CA PRO A 142 11.71 12.56 0.54
C PRO A 142 13.21 12.82 0.39
N PHE A 143 14.02 12.45 1.39
CA PHE A 143 15.46 12.67 1.41
C PHE A 143 16.28 11.37 1.30
N SER A 144 15.65 10.30 0.82
CA SER A 144 16.26 8.99 0.69
C SER A 144 15.94 8.38 -0.67
N ASP A 145 16.90 7.62 -1.21
CA ASP A 145 16.67 6.75 -2.36
C ASP A 145 16.11 5.37 -1.94
N ASP A 146 15.87 5.17 -0.65
CA ASP A 146 15.27 3.95 -0.13
C ASP A 146 13.73 3.98 -0.20
N ILE A 147 13.14 2.80 -0.36
CA ILE A 147 11.76 2.52 0.06
C ILE A 147 11.81 1.83 1.42
N LEU A 148 10.95 2.27 2.33
CA LEU A 148 10.71 1.62 3.61
C LEU A 148 9.49 0.70 3.54
N ALA A 149 9.60 -0.50 4.09
CA ALA A 149 8.47 -1.38 4.37
C ALA A 149 8.25 -1.48 5.87
N ILE A 150 7.11 -1.00 6.33
CA ILE A 150 6.70 -1.03 7.74
C ILE A 150 5.77 -2.22 7.93
N LEU A 151 6.27 -3.26 8.61
CA LEU A 151 5.68 -4.59 8.60
C LEU A 151 5.31 -5.05 10.02
N PRO A 152 4.02 -5.23 10.31
CA PRO A 152 3.59 -5.87 11.54
C PRO A 152 3.97 -7.36 11.54
N SER A 153 4.29 -7.88 12.73
CA SER A 153 4.49 -9.31 12.93
C SER A 153 3.20 -10.08 12.67
N ASN A 154 3.31 -11.19 11.92
CA ASN A 154 2.23 -12.12 11.65
C ASN A 154 2.08 -13.20 12.72
N ALA A 155 3.01 -13.28 13.68
CA ALA A 155 2.92 -14.25 14.76
C ALA A 155 1.60 -14.04 15.56
N PRO A 156 0.91 -15.12 15.97
CA PRO A 156 -0.35 -15.01 16.72
C PRO A 156 -0.23 -14.08 17.92
N ASN A 157 -1.17 -13.13 18.05
CA ASN A 157 -1.23 -12.12 19.11
C ASN A 157 -0.02 -11.17 19.21
N SER A 158 0.89 -11.18 18.23
CA SER A 158 2.05 -10.30 18.26
C SER A 158 1.67 -8.84 18.03
N THR A 159 2.37 -7.96 18.72
CA THR A 159 2.31 -6.51 18.53
C THR A 159 3.66 -5.96 18.10
N GLY A 160 4.55 -6.83 17.61
CA GLY A 160 5.86 -6.43 17.11
C GLY A 160 5.77 -5.76 15.74
N LEU A 161 6.74 -4.89 15.48
CA LEU A 161 6.85 -4.14 14.23
C LEU A 161 8.30 -4.12 13.76
N THR A 162 8.50 -4.25 12.46
CA THR A 162 9.81 -4.15 11.80
C THR A 162 9.71 -3.15 10.66
N ILE A 163 10.73 -2.27 10.55
CA ILE A 163 10.93 -1.40 9.40
C ILE A 163 12.11 -1.98 8.61
N LEU A 164 11.85 -2.34 7.35
CA LEU A 164 12.88 -2.66 6.38
C LEU A 164 13.13 -1.46 5.47
N ALA A 165 14.35 -1.32 4.96
CA ALA A 165 14.72 -0.39 3.90
C ALA A 165 15.31 -1.15 2.71
N SER A 166 15.12 -0.64 1.50
CA SER A 166 15.65 -1.19 0.25
C SER A 166 15.97 -0.06 -0.72
N SER A 167 17.13 -0.10 -1.38
CA SER A 167 17.67 1.07 -2.06
C SER A 167 17.37 1.08 -3.56
N ALA A 168 17.22 2.26 -4.15
CA ALA A 168 17.11 2.39 -5.60
C ALA A 168 18.38 1.88 -6.32
N PRO A 169 19.63 2.16 -5.87
CA PRO A 169 20.83 1.55 -6.45
C PRO A 169 20.86 0.02 -6.41
N GLY A 170 20.31 -0.58 -5.34
CA GLY A 170 20.12 -2.02 -5.19
C GLY A 170 18.94 -2.60 -6.00
N TYR A 171 18.28 -1.78 -6.82
CA TYR A 171 17.05 -2.13 -7.55
C TYR A 171 15.95 -2.69 -6.64
N PHE A 172 15.92 -2.22 -5.39
CA PHE A 172 14.99 -2.65 -4.36
C PHE A 172 15.03 -4.16 -4.06
N ARG A 173 16.21 -4.77 -4.16
CA ARG A 173 16.46 -6.19 -3.86
C ARG A 173 17.32 -6.39 -2.61
N ASP A 174 17.87 -5.32 -2.08
CA ASP A 174 18.84 -5.24 -0.98
C ASP A 174 18.16 -4.88 0.35
N TRP A 175 17.05 -5.56 0.64
CA TRP A 175 16.28 -5.29 1.84
C TRP A 175 17.10 -5.55 3.12
N ARG A 176 17.08 -4.56 4.03
CA ARG A 176 17.76 -4.61 5.33
C ARG A 176 16.84 -4.10 6.43
N ILE A 177 17.00 -4.64 7.63
CA ILE A 177 16.29 -4.15 8.81
C ILE A 177 16.93 -2.82 9.23
N VAL A 178 16.13 -1.78 9.40
CA VAL A 178 16.58 -0.48 9.91
C VAL A 178 16.06 -0.18 11.31
N TRP A 179 14.97 -0.84 11.73
CA TRP A 179 14.44 -0.73 13.09
C TRP A 179 13.46 -1.85 13.41
N GLU A 180 13.42 -2.31 14.67
CA GLU A 180 12.45 -3.29 15.15
C GLU A 180 12.03 -3.03 16.60
N VAL A 181 10.83 -3.50 16.94
CA VAL A 181 10.36 -3.62 18.32
C VAL A 181 9.55 -4.89 18.50
N GLU A 182 9.61 -5.51 19.68
CA GLU A 182 8.90 -6.75 20.00
C GLU A 182 7.40 -6.54 20.30
N SER A 183 7.00 -5.34 20.73
CA SER A 183 5.63 -5.06 21.14
C SER A 183 5.23 -3.58 21.02
N GLY A 184 3.91 -3.33 21.07
CA GLY A 184 3.29 -2.00 21.07
C GLY A 184 2.37 -1.71 19.88
N PHE A 185 2.49 -2.45 18.77
CA PHE A 185 1.73 -2.21 17.54
C PHE A 185 0.60 -3.24 17.36
N SER A 186 -0.50 -3.02 18.08
CA SER A 186 -1.67 -3.92 18.09
C SER A 186 -2.61 -3.77 16.88
N GLY A 187 -2.60 -2.62 16.20
CA GLY A 187 -3.48 -2.31 15.05
C GLY A 187 -2.77 -2.27 13.69
N GLU A 188 -3.46 -1.69 12.70
CA GLU A 188 -2.85 -1.35 11.42
C GLU A 188 -1.87 -0.18 11.58
N VAL A 189 -0.74 -0.26 10.89
CA VAL A 189 0.25 0.81 10.91
C VAL A 189 -0.33 2.03 10.20
N LEU A 190 -0.34 3.16 10.90
CA LEU A 190 -0.59 4.48 10.36
C LEU A 190 0.64 5.34 10.58
N TYR A 191 0.91 6.24 9.63
CA TYR A 191 1.98 7.20 9.73
C TYR A 191 1.52 8.58 9.26
N ASP A 192 2.20 9.62 9.72
CA ASP A 192 1.90 11.00 9.34
C ASP A 192 2.43 11.29 7.94
N ARG A 193 1.52 11.25 6.95
CA ARG A 193 1.85 11.54 5.56
C ARG A 193 2.18 13.01 5.32
N TYR A 194 1.60 13.93 6.09
CA TYR A 194 1.87 15.36 5.94
C TYR A 194 3.26 15.72 6.44
N ARG A 195 3.74 15.06 7.51
CA ARG A 195 5.14 15.19 7.93
C ARG A 195 6.12 14.65 6.92
N MET A 196 5.74 13.60 6.17
CA MET A 196 6.56 13.00 5.13
C MET A 196 6.61 13.82 3.83
N ASP A 197 5.58 14.59 3.53
CA ASP A 197 5.50 15.40 2.32
C ASP A 197 6.32 16.70 2.47
N THR A 198 7.27 16.95 1.58
CA THR A 198 8.16 18.11 1.61
C THR A 198 8.05 18.99 0.35
N SER A 199 7.13 18.68 -0.57
CA SER A 199 7.15 19.26 -1.93
C SER A 199 6.72 20.72 -2.02
N ASP A 200 5.93 21.22 -1.06
CA ASP A 200 5.15 22.46 -1.28
C ASP A 200 5.60 23.67 -0.45
N GLY A 201 6.75 23.61 0.25
CA GLY A 201 7.24 24.70 1.10
C GLY A 201 6.39 25.03 2.34
N VAL A 202 5.19 24.44 2.42
CA VAL A 202 4.32 24.26 3.60
C VAL A 202 4.39 22.80 4.09
N GLY A 203 5.13 21.95 3.38
CA GLY A 203 5.32 20.55 3.71
C GLY A 203 5.95 20.32 5.09
N GLY A 204 5.86 19.09 5.55
CA GLY A 204 6.48 18.60 6.75
C GLY A 204 8.01 18.58 6.74
N ASP A 205 8.58 17.97 7.77
CA ASP A 205 10.02 17.91 8.03
C ASP A 205 10.68 16.61 7.49
N GLY A 206 9.94 15.82 6.72
CA GLY A 206 10.40 14.53 6.18
C GLY A 206 10.54 13.43 7.25
N VAL A 207 9.96 13.64 8.43
CA VAL A 207 10.02 12.68 9.55
C VAL A 207 8.93 11.63 9.40
N LEU A 208 9.32 10.35 9.49
CA LEU A 208 8.34 9.27 9.60
C LEU A 208 7.84 9.22 11.04
N SER A 209 6.61 9.68 11.27
CA SER A 209 5.93 9.52 12.55
C SER A 209 4.97 8.35 12.51
N LEU A 210 5.20 7.33 13.33
CA LEU A 210 4.30 6.17 13.46
C LEU A 210 3.34 6.35 14.63
N PHE A 211 2.05 6.12 14.38
CA PHE A 211 1.01 6.10 15.40
C PHE A 211 0.73 4.67 15.85
N TYR A 212 0.69 4.44 17.16
CA TYR A 212 0.38 3.12 17.71
C TYR A 212 -0.25 3.19 19.10
N VAL A 213 -0.80 2.07 19.54
CA VAL A 213 -1.49 1.93 20.83
C VAL A 213 -0.68 1.01 21.73
N ASN A 214 0.05 1.58 22.68
CA ASN A 214 0.80 0.86 23.69
C ASN A 214 -0.06 0.63 24.94
N GLY A 215 -0.68 -0.55 25.03
CA GLY A 215 -1.68 -0.84 26.06
C GLY A 215 -2.94 0.00 25.84
N THR A 216 -3.14 1.03 26.66
CA THR A 216 -4.25 2.00 26.53
C THR A 216 -3.79 3.38 26.09
N ALA A 217 -2.48 3.61 25.97
CA ALA A 217 -1.92 4.90 25.55
C ALA A 217 -1.77 4.96 24.03
N VAL A 218 -2.16 6.08 23.43
CA VAL A 218 -1.78 6.41 22.06
C VAL A 218 -0.38 7.03 22.10
N SER A 219 0.53 6.48 21.32
CA SER A 219 1.92 6.91 21.22
C SER A 219 2.28 7.29 19.79
N VAL A 220 3.25 8.19 19.67
CA VAL A 220 3.89 8.58 18.41
C VAL A 220 5.39 8.34 18.54
N THR A 221 5.97 7.63 17.58
CA THR A 221 7.43 7.47 17.47
C THR A 221 7.90 8.10 16.16
N ASP A 222 8.88 8.99 16.28
CA ASP A 222 9.48 9.70 15.16
C ASP A 222 10.77 9.02 14.71
N PHE A 223 10.93 8.89 13.40
CA PHE A 223 12.13 8.35 12.77
C PHE A 223 12.67 9.36 11.76
N GLN A 224 13.90 9.79 11.99
CA GLN A 224 14.67 10.58 11.03
C GLN A 224 15.55 9.65 10.21
N PHE A 225 15.19 9.45 8.95
CA PHE A 225 16.00 8.69 8.00
C PHE A 225 16.87 9.66 7.18
N THR A 226 17.77 10.36 7.88
CA THR A 226 18.81 11.17 7.22
C THR A 226 20.08 10.35 7.10
N GLY A 227 20.61 10.18 5.88
CA GLY A 227 21.92 9.56 5.67
C GLY A 227 21.95 8.04 5.77
N LEU A 228 20.86 7.35 5.40
CA LEU A 228 20.96 5.95 4.97
C LEU A 228 21.89 5.95 3.74
N ASP A 229 23.03 5.26 3.83
CA ASP A 229 24.26 5.47 3.05
C ASP A 229 24.06 5.87 1.57
N ARG A 230 24.75 6.96 1.16
CA ARG A 230 24.89 7.39 -0.24
C ARG A 230 25.95 6.57 -0.97
#